data_AF-A0A9D7W9Y1-F1
#
_entry.id   AF-A0A9D7W9Y1-F1
#
_cell.length_a   1.000
_cell.length_b   1.000
_cell.length_c   1.000
_cell.angle_alpha   90.00
_cell.angle_beta   90.00
_cell.angle_gamma   90.00
#
_symmetry.space_group_name_H-M   'P 1'
#
loop_
_entity.id
_entity.type
_entity.pdbx_description
1 polymer ?
#
loop_
_entity_poly.entity_id
_entity_poly.type
_entity_poly.pdbx_seq_one_letter_code
_entity_poly.pdbx_strand_id
1 'polypeptide(L)' 'MPEFLQASIQVLLGIGLLFGGGELFVQGSVAMAVIFGIPQLVIGLTVVSLGTSAPELFVSLSSVLQGADAL' A
#
# COMPACT_ATOMS: atom_id res chain seq x y z
N MET A 1 -27.42 -7.81 13.13
CA MET A 1 -27.20 -6.50 12.48
C MET A 1 -25.97 -5.73 12.97
N PRO A 2 -25.56 -5.73 14.26
CA PRO A 2 -24.38 -4.96 14.70
C PRO A 2 -23.04 -5.54 14.19
N GLU A 3 -22.92 -6.87 14.07
CA GLU A 3 -21.72 -7.55 13.54
C GLU A 3 -21.34 -7.09 12.12
N PHE A 4 -22.32 -6.96 11.23
CA PHE A 4 -22.09 -6.53 9.85
C PHE A 4 -21.62 -5.08 9.76
N LEU A 5 -22.14 -4.21 10.65
CA LEU A 5 -21.72 -2.82 10.73
C LEU A 5 -20.27 -2.71 11.20
N GLN A 6 -19.88 -3.51 12.20
CA GLN A 6 -18.50 -3.53 12.70
C GLN A 6 -17.51 -4.01 11.64
N ALA A 7 -17.83 -5.10 10.93
CA ALA A 7 -17.01 -5.59 9.83
C ALA A 7 -16.86 -4.55 8.71
N SER A 8 -17.96 -3.88 8.34
CA SER A 8 -17.95 -2.82 7.32
C SER A 8 -17.06 -1.64 7.72
N ILE A 9 -17.11 -1.22 8.98
CA ILE A 9 -16.24 -0.15 9.52
C ILE A 9 -14.77 -0.56 9.47
N GLN A 10 -14.45 -1.79 9.86
CA GLN A 10 -13.08 -2.31 9.83
C GLN A 10 -12.52 -2.33 8.40
N VAL A 11 -13.31 -2.77 7.42
CA VAL A 11 -12.92 -2.78 6.00
C VAL A 11 -12.67 -1.36 5.49
N LEU A 12 -13.59 -0.42 5.74
CA LEU A 12 -13.43 0.97 5.31
C LEU A 12 -12.20 1.63 5.94
N LEU A 13 -11.97 1.38 7.23
CA LEU A 13 -10.80 1.89 7.94
C LEU A 13 -9.50 1.29 7.40
N GLY A 14 -9.48 -0.02 7.13
CA GLY A 14 -8.34 -0.70 6.53
C GLY A 14 -7.99 -0.16 5.14
N ILE A 15 -8.99 0.04 4.28
CA ILE A 15 -8.81 0.64 2.96
C ILE A 15 -8.24 2.05 3.09
N GLY A 16 -8.80 2.87 3.98
CA GLY A 16 -8.32 4.25 4.21
C GLY A 16 -6.86 4.29 4.68
N LEU A 17 -6.48 3.40 5.60
CA LEU A 17 -5.11 3.29 6.10
C LEU A 17 -4.14 2.80 5.03
N LEU A 18 -4.52 1.79 4.23
CA LEU A 18 -3.69 1.27 3.16
C LEU A 18 -3.47 2.31 2.05
N PHE A 19 -4.52 3.04 1.67
CA PHE A 19 -4.43 4.09 0.67
C PHE A 19 -3.56 5.25 1.17
N GLY A 20 -3.85 5.78 2.36
CA GLY A 20 -3.09 6.89 2.93
C GLY A 20 -1.64 6.52 3.24
N GLY A 21 -1.41 5.33 3.80
CA GLY A 21 -0.07 4.81 4.08
C GLY A 21 0.74 4.55 2.80
N GLY A 22 0.09 3.99 1.77
CA GLY A 22 0.68 3.79 0.45
C GLY A 22 1.13 5.11 -0.17
N GLU A 23 0.25 6.11 -0.21
CA GLU A 23 0.56 7.43 -0.78
C GLU A 23 1.74 8.10 -0.05
N LEU A 24 1.73 8.09 1.29
CA LEU A 24 2.83 8.63 2.10
C LEU A 24 4.15 7.88 1.84
N PHE A 25 4.09 6.56 1.69
CA PHE A 25 5.25 5.73 1.36
C PHE A 25 5.85 6.08 -0.01
N VAL A 26 5.01 6.26 -1.03
CA VAL A 26 5.48 6.64 -2.38
C VAL A 26 6.09 8.04 -2.35
N GLN A 27 5.42 9.01 -1.73
CA GLN A 27 5.93 10.38 -1.65
C GLN A 27 7.27 10.46 -0.92
N GLY A 28 7.41 9.75 0.21
CA GLY A 28 8.67 9.66 0.94
C GLY A 28 9.79 9.02 0.11
N SER A 29 9.48 7.92 -0.60
CA SER A 29 10.44 7.22 -1.46
C SER A 29 10.89 8.08 -2.64
N VAL A 30 9.97 8.81 -3.27
CA VAL A 30 10.26 9.77 -4.35
C VAL A 30 11.15 10.90 -3.83
N ALA A 31 10.83 11.48 -2.68
CA ALA A 31 11.64 12.55 -2.08
C ALA A 31 13.09 12.08 -1.80
N MET A 32 13.25 10.86 -1.27
CA MET A 32 14.58 10.27 -1.06
C MET A 32 15.32 10.05 -2.38
N ALA A 33 14.66 9.48 -3.39
CA ALA A 33 15.28 9.23 -4.69
C ALA A 33 15.75 10.53 -5.37
N VAL A 34 15.00 11.63 -5.25
CA VAL A 34 15.40 12.95 -5.73
C VAL A 34 16.63 13.46 -4.98
N ILE A 35 16.68 13.32 -3.65
CA ILE A 35 17.84 13.72 -2.84
C ILE A 35 19.10 12.92 -3.23
N PHE A 36 18.95 11.65 -3.60
CA PHE A 36 20.05 10.83 -4.11
C PHE A 36 20.42 11.12 -5.58
N GLY A 37 19.78 12.08 -6.24
CA GLY A 37 20.08 12.46 -7.62
C GLY A 37 19.63 11.43 -8.65
N ILE A 38 18.67 10.56 -8.31
CA ILE A 38 18.14 9.57 -9.25
C ILE A 38 17.33 10.31 -10.33
N PRO A 39 17.50 9.97 -11.63
CA PRO A 39 16.74 10.61 -12.71
C PRO A 39 15.23 10.39 -12.55
N GLN A 40 14.43 11.44 -12.78
CA GLN A 40 12.97 11.39 -12.64
C GLN A 40 12.31 10.29 -13.46
N LEU A 41 12.85 9.98 -14.64
CA LEU A 41 12.39 8.88 -15.48
C LEU A 41 12.52 7.53 -14.74
N VAL A 42 13.66 7.29 -14.09
CA VAL A 42 13.89 6.06 -13.33
C VAL A 42 12.94 6.00 -12.14
N ILE A 43 12.76 7.11 -11.41
CA ILE A 43 11.82 7.21 -10.28
C ILE A 43 10.39 6.86 -10.72
N GLY A 44 9.91 7.45 -11.81
CA GLY A 44 8.56 7.18 -12.33
C GLY A 44 8.38 5.73 -12.81
N LEU A 45 9.37 5.18 -13.51
CA LEU A 45 9.32 3.82 -14.04
C LEU A 45 9.47 2.74 -12.95
N THR A 46 10.03 3.09 -11.78
CA THR A 46 10.34 2.11 -10.73
C THR A 46 9.63 2.41 -9.40
N VAL A 47 9.99 3.50 -8.72
CA VAL A 47 9.48 3.83 -7.39
C VAL A 47 7.97 4.08 -7.42
N VAL A 48 7.49 4.85 -8.39
CA VAL A 48 6.06 5.15 -8.51
C VAL A 48 5.27 3.92 -8.95
N SER A 49 5.76 3.19 -9.96
CA SER A 49 5.08 2.00 -10.48
C SER A 49 4.97 0.87 -9.44
N LEU A 50 6.01 0.65 -8.64
CA LEU A 50 5.96 -0.30 -7.52
C LEU A 50 5.12 0.25 -6.36
N GLY A 51 5.24 1.55 -6.10
CA GLY A 51 4.51 2.25 -5.04
C GLY A 51 2.99 2.15 -5.17
N THR A 52 2.46 2.22 -6.40
CA THR A 52 1.02 2.09 -6.66
C THR A 52 0.46 0.70 -6.37
N SER A 53 1.31 -0.33 -6.32
CA SER A 53 0.92 -1.71 -5.99
C SER A 53 1.35 -2.14 -4.58
N ALA A 54 1.91 -1.21 -3.80
CA ALA A 54 2.35 -1.48 -2.44
C ALA A 54 1.19 -1.90 -1.51
N PRO A 55 0.02 -1.22 -1.51
CA PRO A 55 -1.14 -1.65 -0.71
C PRO A 55 -1.54 -3.10 -0.98
N GLU A 56 -1.63 -3.49 -2.25
CA GLU A 56 -1.99 -4.82 -2.71
C GLU A 56 -0.94 -5.86 -2.29
N LEU A 57 0.35 -5.50 -2.35
CA LEU A 57 1.44 -6.35 -1.90
C LEU A 57 1.36 -6.58 -0.39
N PHE A 58 1.08 -5.55 0.41
CA PHE A 58 0.91 -5.68 1.86
C PHE A 58 -0.28 -6.55 2.23
N VAL A 59 -1.42 -6.37 1.56
CA VAL A 59 -2.61 -7.22 1.78
C VAL A 59 -2.29 -8.66 1.41
N SER A 60 -1.69 -8.90 0.23
CA SER A 60 -1.36 -10.25 -0.25
C SER A 60 -0.40 -10.96 0.70
N LEU A 61 0.66 -10.28 1.13
CA LEU A 61 1.63 -10.83 2.08
C LEU A 61 0.98 -11.09 3.45
N SER A 62 0.17 -10.17 3.94
CA SER A 62 -0.55 -10.32 5.20
C SER A 62 -1.49 -11.52 5.19
N SER A 63 -2.23 -11.75 4.09
CA SER A 63 -3.12 -12.89 3.94
C SER A 63 -2.36 -14.22 4.00
N VAL A 64 -1.23 -14.31 3.30
CA VAL A 64 -0.37 -15.51 3.32
C VAL A 64 0.18 -15.77 4.72
N LEU A 65 0.66 -14.73 5.41
CA LEU A 65 1.20 -14.87 6.77
C LEU A 65 0.14 -15.27 7.80
N GLN A 66 -1.12 -14.92 7.56
CA GLN A 66 -2.26 -15.32 8.40
C GLN A 66 -2.81 -16.71 8.05
N GLY A 67 -2.23 -17.40 7.06
CA GLY A 67 -2.72 -18.67 6.56
C GLY A 67 -4.11 -18.56 5.91
N ALA A 68 -4.50 -17.35 5.49
CA ALA A 68 -5.73 -17.06 4.78
C ALA A 68 -5.51 -17.25 3.26
N ASP A 69 -4.78 -18.29 2.88
CA ASP A 69 -4.51 -18.63 1.49
C ASP A 69 -5.83 -19.02 0.80
N ALA A 70 -5.97 -18.68 -0.49
CA ALA A 70 -7.18 -18.90 -1.28
C ALA A 70 -7.42 -20.38 -1.69
N LEU A 71 -7.02 -21.34 -0.85
CA LEU A 71 -7.28 -22.78 -0.99
C LEU A 71 -8.06 -23.29 0.22
#